data_AF-A0A143QMQ5-F1
#
_entry.id   AF-A0A143QMQ5-F1
#
_cell.length_a   1.000
_cell.length_b   1.000
_cell.length_c   1.000
_cell.angle_alpha   90.00
_cell.angle_beta   90.00
_cell.angle_gamma   90.00
#
_symmetry.space_group_name_H-M   'P 1'
#
loop_
_entity.id
_entity.type
_entity.pdbx_description
1 polymer ?
#
loop_
_entity_poly.entity_id
_entity_poly.type
_entity_poly.pdbx_seq_one_letter_code
_entity_poly.pdbx_strand_id
1 'polypeptide(L)'
;MTYPKARFTVFAAGAVVALGLLTGCSGGDDSAATGQNTDVCNSFAADHNAFVGLVKAGPGSAANIEQWTADKQAAVDKVKSLSGTASGDVASAITTFADGVPADTLELSEPDSASGKAFVDNGAAVKSACEADGTSITLDELPLTTFTN
;
A
#
# COMPACT_ATOMS: atom_id res chain seq x y z
N MET A 1 49.96 30.83 -39.47
CA MET A 1 48.83 30.16 -40.15
C MET A 1 48.04 29.45 -39.06
N THR A 2 47.02 29.97 -38.38
CA THR A 2 45.79 30.72 -38.74
C THR A 2 44.68 29.87 -39.37
N TYR A 3 43.81 29.31 -38.50
CA TYR A 3 42.33 29.04 -38.50
C TYR A 3 41.55 28.64 -39.80
N PRO A 4 40.49 27.80 -39.71
CA PRO A 4 39.15 28.17 -39.17
C PRO A 4 38.57 27.14 -38.16
N LYS A 5 37.79 27.48 -37.12
CA LYS A 5 36.52 28.22 -36.93
C LYS A 5 35.24 27.41 -37.23
N ALA A 6 34.45 27.25 -36.15
CA ALA A 6 32.98 27.26 -36.11
C ALA A 6 32.25 26.03 -36.69
N ARG A 7 31.04 25.65 -36.30
CA ARG A 7 30.04 25.97 -35.24
C ARG A 7 28.96 24.92 -35.55
N PHE A 8 28.45 24.18 -34.58
CA PHE A 8 27.16 23.50 -34.77
C PHE A 8 26.11 24.05 -33.82
N THR A 9 24.99 24.34 -34.47
CA THR A 9 23.92 25.24 -34.12
C THR A 9 22.98 24.66 -33.09
N VAL A 10 22.51 25.54 -32.22
CA VAL A 10 21.38 25.39 -31.29
C VAL A 10 20.10 24.99 -32.03
N PHE A 11 19.32 24.08 -31.45
CA PHE A 11 17.86 24.20 -31.47
C PHE A 11 17.35 24.35 -30.05
N ALA A 12 16.75 25.50 -29.79
CA ALA A 12 15.95 25.80 -28.62
C ALA A 12 14.48 25.68 -29.01
N ALA A 13 13.71 24.94 -28.21
CA ALA A 13 12.26 25.05 -28.00
C ALA A 13 11.95 24.01 -26.91
N GLY A 14 11.42 24.32 -25.72
CA GLY A 14 10.60 25.44 -25.31
C GLY A 14 9.28 24.87 -24.80
N ALA A 15 9.11 24.77 -23.48
CA ALA A 15 7.81 24.80 -22.81
C ALA A 15 8.01 25.03 -21.31
N VAL A 16 7.71 26.25 -20.90
CA VAL A 16 7.51 26.69 -19.52
C VAL A 16 6.18 26.12 -19.03
N VAL A 17 6.14 25.50 -17.86
CA VAL A 17 4.91 25.44 -17.06
C VAL A 17 5.23 26.03 -15.70
N ALA A 18 4.57 27.16 -15.45
CA ALA A 18 4.66 27.95 -14.24
C ALA A 18 4.10 27.17 -13.05
N LEU A 19 4.93 26.93 -12.03
CA LEU A 19 4.45 26.60 -10.69
C LEU A 19 3.98 27.90 -10.03
N GLY A 20 2.68 28.16 -10.20
CA GLY A 20 1.97 29.25 -9.54
C GLY A 20 2.02 29.08 -8.02
N LEU A 21 2.47 30.14 -7.37
CA LEU A 21 2.28 30.39 -5.95
C LEU A 21 0.77 30.53 -5.68
N LEU A 22 0.21 29.62 -4.87
CA LEU A 22 -1.03 29.88 -4.15
C LEU A 22 -0.68 30.15 -2.69
N THR A 23 -0.51 31.44 -2.39
CA THR A 23 -0.60 32.01 -1.05
C THR A 23 -2.01 31.81 -0.51
N GLY A 24 -2.12 31.41 0.76
CA GLY A 24 -3.37 30.99 1.38
C GLY A 24 -4.46 32.06 1.47
N CYS A 25 -5.70 31.61 1.62
CA CYS A 25 -6.76 32.36 2.28
C CYS A 25 -7.81 31.41 2.88
N SER A 26 -8.23 31.77 4.08
CA SER A 26 -9.20 31.09 4.94
C SER A 26 -10.58 31.01 4.28
N GLY A 27 -11.17 29.82 4.28
CA GLY A 27 -12.57 29.56 3.96
C GLY A 27 -12.79 28.06 4.09
N GLY A 28 -13.27 27.62 5.24
CA GLY A 28 -13.53 26.20 5.47
C GLY A 28 -14.62 25.70 4.54
N ASP A 29 -14.38 24.56 3.90
CA ASP A 29 -15.38 23.57 3.46
C ASP A 29 -14.61 22.39 2.81
N ASP A 30 -14.66 21.24 3.48
CA ASP A 30 -14.55 19.87 2.94
C ASP A 30 -13.70 19.57 1.69
N SER A 31 -12.38 19.80 1.73
CA SER A 31 -11.48 19.33 0.65
C SER A 31 -10.12 18.80 1.13
N ALA A 32 -9.95 18.59 2.44
CA ALA A 32 -8.74 17.98 3.01
C ALA A 32 -8.82 16.44 3.11
N ALA A 33 -10.02 15.85 3.02
CA ALA A 33 -10.22 14.41 3.19
C ALA A 33 -9.80 13.57 1.97
N THR A 34 -9.90 14.09 0.75
CA THR A 34 -9.66 13.32 -0.48
C THR A 34 -8.18 12.94 -0.69
N GLY A 35 -7.24 13.76 -0.19
CA GLY A 35 -5.81 13.45 -0.27
C GLY A 35 -5.33 12.45 0.79
N GLN A 36 -5.87 12.57 2.01
CA GLN A 36 -5.46 11.75 3.15
C GLN A 36 -5.76 10.27 2.93
N ASN A 37 -6.97 9.94 2.47
CA ASN A 37 -7.35 8.57 2.16
C ASN A 37 -6.58 8.01 0.95
N THR A 38 -6.26 8.85 -0.04
CA THR A 38 -5.44 8.42 -1.20
C THR A 38 -4.08 7.88 -0.73
N ASP A 39 -3.38 8.63 0.12
CA ASP A 39 -2.06 8.23 0.64
C ASP A 39 -2.16 6.96 1.51
N VAL A 40 -3.22 6.86 2.33
CA VAL A 40 -3.45 5.70 3.19
C VAL A 40 -3.78 4.45 2.37
N CYS A 41 -4.64 4.56 1.36
CA CYS A 41 -4.97 3.46 0.46
C CYS A 41 -3.74 2.93 -0.29
N ASN A 42 -2.89 3.82 -0.80
CA ASN A 42 -1.63 3.43 -1.45
C ASN A 42 -0.66 2.76 -0.46
N SER A 43 -0.57 3.28 0.77
CA SER A 43 0.28 2.70 1.82
C SER A 43 -0.23 1.32 2.24
N PHE A 44 -1.55 1.17 2.39
CA PHE A 44 -2.18 -0.12 2.67
C PHE A 44 -1.84 -1.14 1.59
N ALA A 45 -1.98 -0.78 0.31
CA ALA A 45 -1.65 -1.69 -0.79
C ALA A 45 -0.17 -2.10 -0.78
N ALA A 46 0.74 -1.15 -0.54
CA ALA A 46 2.17 -1.43 -0.48
C ALA A 46 2.51 -2.38 0.68
N ASP A 47 2.00 -2.11 1.89
CA ASP A 47 2.28 -2.93 3.08
C ASP A 47 1.61 -4.31 2.99
N HIS A 48 0.38 -4.38 2.48
CA HIS A 48 -0.32 -5.63 2.19
C HIS A 48 0.49 -6.50 1.22
N ASN A 49 0.96 -5.92 0.11
CA ASN A 49 1.68 -6.67 -0.91
C ASN A 49 3.08 -7.08 -0.42
N ALA A 50 3.73 -6.25 0.40
CA ALA A 50 4.97 -6.63 1.08
C ALA A 50 4.75 -7.84 2.00
N PHE A 51 3.66 -7.86 2.78
CA PHE A 51 3.29 -9.00 3.62
C PHE A 51 3.08 -10.27 2.78
N VAL A 52 2.28 -10.18 1.72
CA VAL A 52 2.03 -11.32 0.82
C VAL A 52 3.32 -11.80 0.15
N GLY A 53 4.21 -10.89 -0.21
CA GLY A 53 5.55 -11.20 -0.72
C GLY A 53 6.40 -12.00 0.28
N LEU A 54 6.38 -11.61 1.57
CA LEU A 54 7.05 -12.37 2.63
C LEU A 54 6.47 -13.78 2.76
N VAL A 55 5.13 -13.91 2.73
CA VAL A 55 4.47 -15.23 2.80
C VAL A 55 4.88 -16.12 1.62
N LYS A 56 4.87 -15.57 0.40
CA LYS A 56 5.28 -16.29 -0.82
C LYS A 56 6.75 -16.70 -0.82
N ALA A 57 7.64 -15.84 -0.31
CA ALA A 57 9.06 -16.15 -0.22
C ALA A 57 9.35 -17.26 0.82
N GLY A 58 8.55 -17.32 1.88
CA GLY A 58 8.81 -18.16 3.04
C GLY A 58 10.11 -17.77 3.76
N PRO A 59 10.52 -18.53 4.79
CA PRO A 59 11.76 -18.24 5.52
C PRO A 59 13.03 -18.57 4.71
N GLY A 60 12.92 -19.37 3.64
CA GLY A 60 14.04 -19.85 2.81
C GLY A 60 14.97 -20.87 3.50
N SER A 61 15.17 -20.76 4.81
CA SER A 61 15.90 -21.73 5.64
C SER A 61 15.39 -21.75 7.08
N ALA A 62 15.66 -22.83 7.82
CA ALA A 62 15.25 -22.94 9.23
C ALA A 62 15.86 -21.85 10.12
N ALA A 63 17.09 -21.41 9.83
CA ALA A 63 17.79 -20.36 10.58
C ALA A 63 17.12 -18.98 10.47
N ASN A 64 16.26 -18.78 9.46
CA ASN A 64 15.60 -17.51 9.19
C ASN A 64 14.14 -17.49 9.68
N ILE A 65 13.63 -18.56 10.29
CA ILE A 65 12.21 -18.63 10.69
C ILE A 65 11.84 -17.50 11.65
N GLU A 66 12.68 -17.21 12.65
CA GLU A 66 12.41 -16.14 13.62
C GLU A 66 12.36 -14.77 12.94
N GLN A 67 13.34 -14.47 12.08
CA GLN A 67 13.37 -13.21 11.34
C GLN A 67 12.16 -13.07 10.41
N TRP A 68 11.82 -14.13 9.67
CA TRP A 68 10.67 -14.14 8.77
C TRP A 68 9.35 -13.92 9.52
N THR A 69 9.18 -14.54 10.69
CA THR A 69 8.02 -14.31 11.55
C THR A 69 7.99 -12.88 12.09
N ALA A 70 9.14 -12.32 12.49
CA ALA A 70 9.23 -10.93 12.94
C ALA A 70 8.92 -9.93 11.82
N ASP A 71 9.40 -10.17 10.60
CA ASP A 71 9.14 -9.32 9.44
C ASP A 71 7.65 -9.32 9.07
N LYS A 72 6.99 -10.48 9.14
CA LYS A 72 5.53 -10.58 8.97
C LYS A 72 4.79 -9.78 10.03
N GLN A 73 5.17 -9.88 11.29
CA GLN A 73 4.55 -9.10 12.37
C GLN A 73 4.75 -7.60 12.16
N ALA A 74 5.95 -7.17 11.79
CA ALA A 74 6.24 -5.77 11.51
C ALA A 74 5.42 -5.23 10.33
N ALA A 75 5.17 -6.03 9.29
CA ALA A 75 4.30 -5.64 8.19
C ALA A 75 2.83 -5.47 8.64
N VAL A 76 2.33 -6.36 9.51
CA VAL A 76 1.00 -6.23 10.11
C VAL A 76 0.89 -4.98 10.98
N ASP A 77 1.91 -4.70 11.79
CA ASP A 77 1.92 -3.54 12.68
C ASP A 77 1.91 -2.22 11.90
N LYS A 78 2.55 -2.17 10.73
CA LYS A 78 2.44 -1.04 9.81
C LYS A 78 1.01 -0.83 9.34
N VAL A 79 0.34 -1.90 8.87
CA VAL A 79 -1.06 -1.81 8.44
C VAL A 79 -1.96 -1.35 9.60
N LYS A 80 -1.76 -1.88 10.81
CA LYS A 80 -2.49 -1.47 12.02
C LYS A 80 -2.35 0.04 12.30
N SER A 81 -1.18 0.62 12.02
CA SER A 81 -0.95 2.05 12.22
C SER A 81 -1.70 2.96 11.24
N LEU A 82 -2.11 2.44 10.07
CA LEU A 82 -2.80 3.21 9.02
C LEU A 82 -4.26 3.52 9.37
N SER A 83 -4.91 2.74 10.23
CA SER A 83 -6.32 2.97 10.60
C SER A 83 -6.55 4.33 11.26
N GLY A 84 -5.59 4.78 12.08
CA GLY A 84 -5.66 6.07 12.78
C GLY A 84 -5.42 7.29 11.89
N THR A 85 -4.99 7.08 10.63
CA THR A 85 -4.73 8.16 9.67
C THR A 85 -5.73 8.18 8.51
N ALA A 86 -6.54 7.15 8.32
CA ALA A 86 -7.66 7.19 7.37
C ALA A 86 -8.90 7.88 7.97
N SER A 87 -9.89 8.18 7.13
CA SER A 87 -11.21 8.66 7.55
C SER A 87 -12.34 7.84 6.91
N GLY A 88 -13.52 7.85 7.53
CA GLY A 88 -14.74 7.25 6.98
C GLY A 88 -14.68 5.74 6.79
N ASP A 89 -15.21 5.27 5.65
CA ASP A 89 -15.29 3.84 5.33
C ASP A 89 -13.91 3.20 5.13
N VAL A 90 -12.94 3.97 4.62
CA VAL A 90 -11.54 3.52 4.50
C VAL A 90 -10.97 3.21 5.88
N ALA A 91 -11.16 4.09 6.87
CA ALA A 91 -10.69 3.86 8.24
C ALA A 91 -11.36 2.63 8.89
N SER A 92 -12.67 2.49 8.69
CA SER A 92 -13.44 1.37 9.24
C SER A 92 -13.02 0.03 8.63
N ALA A 93 -12.78 0.00 7.31
CA ALA A 93 -12.31 -1.19 6.62
C ALA A 93 -10.88 -1.57 7.03
N ILE A 94 -9.96 -0.60 7.12
CA ILE A 94 -8.58 -0.85 7.57
C ILE A 94 -8.55 -1.34 9.02
N THR A 95 -9.39 -0.79 9.89
CA THR A 95 -9.53 -1.27 11.28
C THR A 95 -10.00 -2.72 11.31
N THR A 96 -11.03 -3.05 10.52
CA THR A 96 -11.56 -4.43 10.44
C THR A 96 -10.51 -5.40 9.91
N PHE A 97 -9.75 -4.99 8.88
CA PHE A 97 -8.62 -5.77 8.38
C PHE A 97 -7.58 -6.00 9.48
N ALA A 98 -7.10 -4.92 10.11
CA ALA A 98 -6.11 -4.93 11.17
C ALA A 98 -6.48 -5.83 12.35
N ASP A 99 -7.75 -5.78 12.80
CA ASP A 99 -8.27 -6.58 13.91
C ASP A 99 -8.49 -8.04 13.51
N GLY A 100 -8.76 -8.31 12.23
CA GLY A 100 -8.90 -9.65 11.68
C GLY A 100 -7.57 -10.39 11.48
N VAL A 101 -6.43 -9.69 11.57
CA VAL A 101 -5.11 -10.32 11.49
C VAL A 101 -4.76 -10.98 12.82
N PRO A 102 -4.54 -12.32 12.86
CA PRO A 102 -4.18 -13.02 14.08
C PRO A 102 -2.82 -12.54 14.62
N ALA A 103 -2.65 -12.62 15.93
CA ALA A 103 -1.38 -12.31 16.57
C ALA A 103 -0.26 -13.29 16.14
N ASP A 104 -0.61 -14.56 15.93
CA ASP A 104 0.26 -15.51 15.25
C ASP A 104 -0.04 -15.50 13.74
N THR A 105 0.78 -14.78 12.99
CA THR A 105 0.65 -14.69 11.53
C THR A 105 0.95 -16.00 10.80
N LEU A 106 1.36 -17.07 11.50
CA LEU A 106 1.44 -18.42 10.93
C LEU A 106 0.05 -19.00 10.66
N GLU A 107 -0.95 -18.64 11.46
CA GLU A 107 -2.33 -19.11 11.30
C GLU A 107 -2.90 -18.76 9.91
N LEU A 108 -2.46 -17.63 9.33
CA LEU A 108 -2.87 -17.19 7.99
C LEU A 108 -2.47 -18.15 6.87
N SER A 109 -1.44 -18.96 7.09
CA SER A 109 -0.88 -19.90 6.11
C SER A 109 -1.28 -21.36 6.37
N GLU A 110 -2.12 -21.60 7.38
CA GLU A 110 -2.63 -22.95 7.65
C GLU A 110 -3.56 -23.41 6.52
N PRO A 111 -3.61 -24.73 6.25
CA PRO A 111 -4.60 -25.27 5.32
C PRO A 111 -6.03 -25.00 5.80
N ASP A 112 -6.88 -24.55 4.88
CA ASP A 112 -8.27 -24.16 5.15
C ASP A 112 -8.40 -23.10 6.26
N SER A 113 -7.38 -22.24 6.38
CA SER A 113 -7.32 -21.19 7.41
C SER A 113 -8.49 -20.21 7.32
N ALA A 114 -9.30 -20.19 8.37
CA ALA A 114 -10.36 -19.20 8.53
C ALA A 114 -9.79 -17.77 8.65
N SER A 115 -8.64 -17.60 9.30
CA SER A 115 -7.97 -16.32 9.42
C SER A 115 -7.34 -15.89 8.09
N GLY A 116 -6.79 -16.82 7.31
CA GLY A 116 -6.33 -16.58 5.95
C GLY A 116 -7.46 -16.15 5.01
N LYS A 117 -8.63 -16.79 5.10
CA LYS A 117 -9.82 -16.36 4.36
C LYS A 117 -10.29 -14.96 4.79
N ALA A 118 -10.33 -14.69 6.10
CA ALA A 118 -10.70 -13.39 6.63
C ALA A 118 -9.72 -12.29 6.18
N PHE A 119 -8.42 -12.58 6.11
CA PHE A 119 -7.41 -11.66 5.58
C PHE A 119 -7.72 -11.26 4.14
N VAL A 120 -8.04 -12.21 3.27
CA VAL A 120 -8.39 -11.96 1.86
C VAL A 120 -9.70 -11.17 1.75
N ASP A 121 -10.74 -11.60 2.46
CA ASP A 121 -12.06 -10.95 2.43
C ASP A 121 -11.98 -9.49 2.93
N ASN A 122 -11.28 -9.28 4.05
CA ASN A 122 -11.11 -7.94 4.62
C ASN A 122 -10.21 -7.05 3.74
N GLY A 123 -9.19 -7.62 3.09
CA GLY A 123 -8.36 -6.89 2.13
C GLY A 123 -9.17 -6.41 0.93
N ALA A 124 -10.07 -7.26 0.41
CA ALA A 124 -11.00 -6.88 -0.65
C ALA A 124 -11.99 -5.79 -0.21
N ALA A 125 -12.43 -5.81 1.06
CA ALA A 125 -13.26 -4.75 1.62
C ALA A 125 -12.52 -3.40 1.69
N VAL A 126 -11.25 -3.38 2.11
CA VAL A 126 -10.41 -2.16 2.08
C VAL A 126 -10.25 -1.65 0.66
N LYS A 127 -9.95 -2.54 -0.30
CA LYS A 127 -9.88 -2.16 -1.72
C LYS A 127 -11.17 -1.53 -2.21
N SER A 128 -12.31 -2.12 -1.89
CA SER A 128 -13.62 -1.60 -2.28
C SER A 128 -13.91 -0.22 -1.67
N ALA A 129 -13.52 0.00 -0.40
CA ALA A 129 -13.64 1.30 0.26
C ALA A 129 -12.73 2.36 -0.40
N CYS A 130 -11.49 2.01 -0.72
CA CYS A 130 -10.57 2.89 -1.44
C CYS A 130 -11.10 3.26 -2.82
N GLU A 131 -11.64 2.30 -3.58
CA GLU A 131 -12.23 2.56 -4.90
C GLU A 131 -13.48 3.45 -4.83
N ALA A 132 -14.32 3.26 -3.80
CA ALA A 132 -15.47 4.13 -3.55
C ALA A 132 -15.06 5.57 -3.19
N ASP A 133 -13.91 5.73 -2.53
CA ASP A 133 -13.29 7.03 -2.21
C ASP A 133 -12.49 7.62 -3.39
N GLY A 134 -12.45 6.93 -4.54
CA GLY A 134 -11.80 7.39 -5.77
C GLY A 134 -10.32 6.98 -5.94
N THR A 135 -9.81 6.10 -5.07
CA THR A 135 -8.44 5.57 -5.14
C THR A 135 -8.43 4.10 -5.55
N SER A 136 -8.00 3.80 -6.77
CA SER A 136 -7.82 2.41 -7.21
C SER A 136 -6.51 1.82 -6.68
N ILE A 137 -6.59 0.66 -6.04
CA ILE A 137 -5.43 -0.07 -5.52
C ILE A 137 -5.38 -1.52 -6.04
N THR A 138 -4.19 -2.10 -6.08
CA THR A 138 -3.98 -3.51 -6.44
C THR A 138 -3.40 -4.26 -5.26
N LEU A 139 -4.02 -5.40 -4.92
CA LEU A 139 -3.61 -6.27 -3.83
C LEU A 139 -3.14 -7.61 -4.38
N ASP A 140 -1.97 -8.05 -3.93
CA ASP A 140 -1.43 -9.36 -4.25
C ASP A 140 -2.22 -10.46 -3.52
N GLU A 141 -2.48 -11.57 -4.20
CA GLU A 141 -3.23 -12.66 -3.60
C GLU A 141 -2.38 -13.43 -2.58
N LEU A 142 -2.92 -13.62 -1.36
CA LEU A 142 -2.35 -14.48 -0.34
C LEU A 142 -2.50 -15.94 -0.80
N PRO A 143 -1.42 -16.75 -0.85
CA PRO A 143 -1.50 -18.12 -1.31
C PRO A 143 -2.17 -19.01 -0.24
N LEU A 144 -3.49 -19.09 -0.26
CA LEU A 144 -4.26 -19.98 0.60
C LEU A 144 -4.13 -21.43 0.13
N THR A 145 -3.74 -22.32 1.03
CA THR A 145 -3.80 -23.76 0.78
C THR A 145 -5.16 -24.29 1.20
N THR A 146 -5.87 -24.98 0.30
CA THR A 146 -7.13 -25.66 0.61
C THR A 146 -6.99 -27.14 0.30
N PHE A 147 -7.56 -28.00 1.15
CA PHE A 147 -7.63 -29.43 0.83
C PHE A 147 -8.96 -29.72 0.14
N THR A 148 -8.89 -30.10 -1.13
CA THR A 148 -10.04 -30.68 -1.84
C THR A 148 -9.99 -32.21 -1.67
N ASN A 149 -11.04 -32.77 -1.05
CA ASN A 149 -11.25 -34.22 -0.90
C ASN A 149 -11.54 -34.90 -2.24
#